data_AF-A0A532E4W4-F1
#
_entry.id   AF-A0A532E4W4-F1
#
_cell.length_a   1.000
_cell.length_b   1.000
_cell.length_c   1.000
_cell.angle_alpha   90.00
_cell.angle_beta   90.00
_cell.angle_gamma   90.00
#
_symmetry.space_group_name_H-M   'P 1'
#
loop_
_entity.id
_entity.type
_entity.pdbx_description
1 polymer ?
#
loop_
_entity_poly.entity_id
_entity_poly.type
_entity_poly.pdbx_seq_one_letter_code
_entity_poly.pdbx_strand_id
1 'polypeptide(L)'
;MQDGNALAARSDVGLDEDKNSGSREKGLNRVLQILEFLHATQRAIGIGDLAKGVNAPRSTTYTLVRSLVDAGLLEMAGDGNRVYFGKKLYLYGMDYVRGN
;
A
#
# COMPACT_ATOMS: atom_id res chain seq x y z
N MET A 1 -34.91 -54.17 3.83
CA MET A 1 -34.54 -52.77 4.11
C MET A 1 -33.19 -52.79 4.79
N GLN A 2 -32.13 -52.67 4.01
CA GLN A 2 -30.75 -52.48 4.45
C GLN A 2 -30.06 -51.61 3.40
N ASP A 3 -28.95 -50.99 3.81
CA ASP A 3 -28.07 -50.10 3.05
C ASP A 3 -28.47 -48.62 3.23
N GLY A 4 -27.87 -47.85 4.14
CA GLY A 4 -26.43 -47.75 4.41
C GLY A 4 -25.85 -46.55 3.65
N ASN A 5 -26.37 -45.34 3.90
CA ASN A 5 -25.90 -44.12 3.24
C ASN A 5 -24.64 -43.58 3.93
N ALA A 6 -23.51 -44.15 3.54
CA ALA A 6 -22.19 -43.59 3.75
C ALA A 6 -21.94 -42.47 2.73
N LEU A 7 -22.18 -41.19 3.09
CA LEU A 7 -21.55 -40.03 2.44
C LEU A 7 -21.77 -38.71 3.20
N ALA A 8 -21.42 -38.65 4.48
CA ALA A 8 -21.42 -37.39 5.27
C ALA A 8 -20.01 -36.84 5.50
N ALA A 9 -19.09 -37.03 4.54
CA ALA A 9 -17.75 -36.48 4.59
C ALA A 9 -17.45 -35.79 3.26
N ARG A 10 -17.70 -34.47 3.20
CA ARG A 10 -16.95 -33.47 2.40
C ARG A 10 -17.76 -32.19 2.26
N SER A 11 -17.42 -31.20 3.09
CA SER A 11 -17.59 -29.79 2.76
C SER A 11 -16.87 -28.94 3.81
N ASP A 12 -15.54 -29.06 3.84
CA ASP A 12 -14.62 -28.23 4.62
C ASP A 12 -13.70 -27.38 3.72
N VAL A 13 -14.05 -27.21 2.43
CA VAL A 13 -13.23 -26.42 1.50
C VAL A 13 -13.89 -25.08 1.21
N GLY A 14 -13.29 -24.00 1.71
CA GLY A 14 -13.29 -22.70 1.01
C GLY A 14 -13.92 -21.50 1.73
N LEU A 15 -13.40 -21.07 2.88
CA LEU A 15 -13.74 -19.73 3.46
C LEU A 15 -12.52 -18.83 3.73
N ASP A 16 -11.32 -19.19 3.25
CA ASP A 16 -10.09 -18.45 3.57
C ASP A 16 -9.65 -17.44 2.49
N GLU A 17 -10.28 -17.40 1.30
CA GLU A 17 -9.82 -16.54 0.20
C GLU A 17 -10.24 -15.06 0.31
N ASP A 18 -11.28 -14.72 1.08
CA ASP A 18 -11.87 -13.37 1.07
C ASP A 18 -11.39 -12.39 2.15
N LYS A 19 -10.69 -12.87 3.20
CA LYS A 19 -10.21 -11.96 4.27
C LYS A 19 -8.98 -11.13 3.87
N ASN A 20 -8.21 -11.59 2.88
CA ASN A 20 -6.93 -10.98 2.51
C ASN A 20 -7.04 -9.98 1.35
N SER A 21 -7.96 -10.21 0.42
CA SER A 21 -8.26 -9.32 -0.73
C SER A 21 -8.66 -7.92 -0.27
N GLY A 22 -9.59 -7.81 0.68
CA GLY A 22 -10.01 -6.53 1.25
C GLY A 22 -8.92 -5.79 2.05
N SER A 23 -7.89 -6.49 2.53
CA SER A 23 -6.75 -5.87 3.24
C SER A 23 -5.72 -5.30 2.25
N ARG A 24 -5.42 -6.04 1.18
CA ARG A 24 -4.51 -5.61 0.11
C ARG A 24 -5.03 -4.39 -0.63
N GLU A 25 -6.33 -4.39 -0.97
CA GLU A 25 -6.98 -3.26 -1.64
C GLU A 25 -6.88 -1.97 -0.80
N LYS A 26 -7.09 -2.06 0.52
CA LYS A 26 -6.92 -0.93 1.44
C LYS A 26 -5.48 -0.42 1.50
N GLY A 27 -4.50 -1.33 1.44
CA GLY A 27 -3.08 -0.97 1.40
C GLY A 27 -2.70 -0.20 0.13
N LEU A 28 -3.15 -0.70 -1.04
CA LEU A 28 -2.91 -0.05 -2.32
C LEU A 28 -3.54 1.34 -2.38
N ASN A 29 -4.82 1.46 -2.02
CA ASN A 29 -5.52 2.74 -1.97
C ASN A 29 -4.79 3.75 -1.06
N ARG A 30 -4.22 3.28 0.05
CA ARG A 30 -3.45 4.15 0.95
C ARG A 30 -2.13 4.62 0.34
N VAL A 31 -1.45 3.76 -0.42
CA VAL A 31 -0.24 4.16 -1.17
C VAL A 31 -0.58 5.25 -2.17
N LEU A 32 -1.67 5.11 -2.93
CA LEU A 32 -2.11 6.13 -3.90
C LEU A 32 -2.39 7.47 -3.22
N GLN A 33 -3.11 7.45 -2.09
CA GLN A 33 -3.38 8.67 -1.31
C GLN A 33 -2.09 9.35 -0.81
N ILE A 34 -1.08 8.58 -0.40
CA ILE A 34 0.22 9.13 0.01
C ILE A 34 0.90 9.83 -1.17
N LEU A 35 0.94 9.19 -2.33
CA LEU A 35 1.57 9.74 -3.53
C LEU A 35 0.83 11.02 -4.00
N GLU A 36 -0.50 10.98 -4.01
CA GLU A 36 -1.32 12.14 -4.38
C GLU A 36 -1.15 13.30 -3.40
N PHE A 37 -1.08 13.03 -2.10
CA PHE A 37 -0.84 14.06 -1.10
C PHE A 37 0.54 14.71 -1.25
N LEU A 38 1.59 13.92 -1.49
CA LEU A 38 2.93 14.44 -1.77
C LEU A 38 2.96 15.24 -3.07
N HIS A 39 2.25 14.78 -4.10
CA HIS A 39 2.09 15.52 -5.35
C HIS A 39 1.34 16.85 -5.14
N ALA A 40 0.26 16.88 -4.37
CA ALA A 40 -0.47 18.11 -4.12
C ALA A 40 0.36 19.12 -3.29
N THR A 41 1.19 18.63 -2.37
CA THR A 41 1.98 19.49 -1.46
C THR A 41 3.30 19.98 -2.05
N GLN A 42 3.85 19.31 -3.07
CA GLN A 42 5.07 19.68 -3.79
C GLN A 42 6.29 19.97 -2.90
N ARG A 43 6.37 19.33 -1.72
CA ARG A 43 7.50 19.48 -0.78
C ARG A 43 7.65 18.25 0.11
N ALA A 44 8.83 18.10 0.71
CA ALA A 44 9.04 17.09 1.73
C ALA A 44 8.17 17.35 2.97
N ILE A 45 7.41 16.34 3.41
CA ILE A 45 6.47 16.42 4.53
C ILE A 45 6.88 15.44 5.62
N GLY A 46 6.70 15.82 6.89
CA GLY A 46 6.91 14.91 8.02
C GLY A 46 5.93 13.74 8.01
N ILE A 47 6.39 12.51 8.27
CA ILE A 47 5.53 11.31 8.20
C ILE A 47 4.29 11.44 9.13
N GLY A 48 4.46 12.11 10.27
CA GLY A 48 3.36 12.38 11.20
C GLY A 48 2.29 13.34 10.67
N ASP A 49 2.67 14.31 9.83
CA ASP A 49 1.75 15.25 9.18
C ASP A 49 1.14 14.64 7.93
N LEU A 50 1.91 13.82 7.20
CA LEU A 50 1.39 12.98 6.12
C LEU A 50 0.25 12.09 6.61
N ALA A 51 0.44 11.39 7.73
CA ALA A 51 -0.60 10.52 8.33
C ALA A 51 -1.90 11.29 8.64
N LYS A 52 -1.78 12.53 9.12
CA LYS A 52 -2.95 13.41 9.35
C LYS A 52 -3.59 13.82 8.03
N GLY A 53 -2.78 14.23 7.05
CA GLY A 53 -3.24 14.70 5.75
C GLY A 53 -4.00 13.65 4.94
N VAL A 54 -3.58 12.38 5.02
CA VAL A 54 -4.27 11.26 4.35
C VAL A 54 -5.36 10.61 5.22
N ASN A 55 -5.64 11.13 6.42
CA ASN A 55 -6.56 10.53 7.39
C ASN A 55 -6.25 9.03 7.64
N ALA A 56 -5.02 8.77 8.08
CA ALA A 56 -4.48 7.43 8.27
C ALA A 56 -4.01 7.12 9.68
N PRO A 57 -4.14 5.86 10.15
CA PRO A 57 -3.44 5.42 11.33
C PRO A 57 -1.94 5.68 11.16
N ARG A 58 -1.32 6.29 12.18
CA ARG A 58 0.12 6.63 12.14
C ARG A 58 0.96 5.38 11.87
N SER A 59 0.70 4.29 12.60
CA SER A 59 1.42 3.02 12.44
C SER A 59 1.36 2.50 10.99
N THR A 60 0.18 2.47 10.39
CA THR A 60 0.01 2.07 8.98
C THR A 60 0.79 2.99 8.03
N THR A 61 0.76 4.30 8.26
CA THR A 61 1.47 5.27 7.43
C THR A 61 2.98 5.06 7.51
N TYR A 62 3.54 4.84 8.70
CA TYR A 62 4.96 4.54 8.88
C TYR A 62 5.37 3.25 8.17
N THR A 63 4.57 2.20 8.29
CA THR A 63 4.85 0.93 7.59
C THR A 63 4.86 1.13 6.07
N LEU A 64 3.86 1.81 5.52
CA LEU A 64 3.77 2.05 4.08
C LEU A 64 4.89 2.96 3.58
N VAL A 65 5.18 4.06 4.29
CA VAL A 65 6.30 4.94 3.94
C VAL A 65 7.61 4.17 3.93
N ARG A 66 7.86 3.32 4.93
CA ARG A 66 9.05 2.45 4.95
C ARG A 66 9.10 1.54 3.73
N SER A 67 8.02 0.83 3.42
CA SER A 67 7.95 -0.02 2.21
C SER A 67 8.21 0.76 0.92
N LEU A 68 7.71 1.99 0.81
CA LEU A 68 7.92 2.83 -0.37
C LEU A 68 9.35 3.38 -0.46
N VAL A 69 9.98 3.68 0.68
CA VAL A 69 11.40 4.07 0.76
C VAL A 69 12.29 2.90 0.39
N ASP A 70 12.04 1.70 0.94
CA ASP A 70 12.77 0.48 0.60
C ASP A 70 12.62 0.14 -0.89
N ALA A 71 11.44 0.42 -1.47
CA ALA A 71 11.19 0.29 -2.90
C ALA A 71 11.86 1.40 -3.74
N GLY A 72 12.39 2.47 -3.15
CA GLY A 72 12.98 3.63 -3.84
C GLY A 72 11.98 4.57 -4.52
N LEU A 73 10.68 4.42 -4.21
CA LEU A 73 9.61 5.30 -4.69
C LEU A 73 9.53 6.58 -3.87
N LEU A 74 9.89 6.50 -2.59
CA LEU A 74 10.04 7.65 -1.70
C LEU A 74 11.47 7.71 -1.17
N GLU A 75 11.88 8.89 -0.72
CA GLU A 75 13.18 9.13 -0.09
C GLU A 75 13.02 9.97 1.17
N MET A 76 13.85 9.70 2.17
CA MET A 76 13.91 10.49 3.39
C MET A 76 14.62 11.81 3.11
N ALA A 77 14.08 12.91 3.61
CA ALA A 77 14.60 14.25 3.43
C ALA A 77 15.00 14.89 4.77
N GLY A 78 16.04 15.72 4.73
CA GLY A 78 16.49 16.52 5.86
C GLY A 78 16.95 15.68 7.05
N ASP A 79 16.27 15.84 8.19
CA ASP A 79 16.58 15.23 9.49
C ASP A 79 16.17 13.75 9.60
N GLY A 80 15.68 13.14 8.53
CA GLY A 80 15.25 11.74 8.53
C GLY A 80 13.86 11.51 9.10
N ASN A 81 13.03 12.55 9.27
CA ASN A 81 11.61 12.39 9.62
C ASN A 81 10.65 12.92 8.54
N ARG A 82 11.18 13.53 7.48
CA ARG A 82 10.42 13.97 6.31
C ARG A 82 10.63 13.02 5.14
N VAL A 83 9.64 12.95 4.27
CA VAL A 83 9.64 12.09 3.10
C VAL A 83 9.19 12.87 1.86
N TYR A 84 9.78 12.55 0.71
CA TYR A 84 9.36 13.05 -0.60
C TYR A 84 9.56 11.99 -1.69
N PHE A 85 9.25 12.32 -2.94
CA PHE A 85 9.43 11.41 -4.08
C PHE A 85 10.89 11.02 -4.26
N GLY A 86 11.10 9.72 -4.46
CA GLY A 86 12.41 9.11 -4.70
C GLY A 86 12.75 8.95 -6.18
N LYS A 87 14.00 8.59 -6.45
CA LYS A 87 14.57 8.49 -7.79
C LYS A 87 13.79 7.60 -8.76
N LYS A 88 13.16 6.50 -8.30
CA LYS A 88 12.42 5.62 -9.22
C LYS A 88 11.24 6.29 -9.89
N LEU A 89 10.53 7.18 -9.20
CA LEU A 89 9.40 7.90 -9.79
C LEU A 89 9.85 8.84 -10.91
N TYR A 90 11.04 9.44 -10.78
CA TYR A 90 11.64 10.20 -11.87
C TYR A 90 11.92 9.31 -13.09
N LEU A 91 12.49 8.11 -12.88
CA LEU A 91 12.74 7.16 -13.97
C LEU A 91 11.45 6.73 -14.67
N TYR A 92 10.38 6.43 -13.90
CA TYR A 92 9.08 6.10 -14.48
C TYR A 92 8.49 7.25 -15.31
N GLY A 93 8.66 8.49 -14.84
CA GLY A 93 8.28 9.68 -15.61
C GLY A 93 9.06 9.83 -16.91
N MET A 94 10.37 9.53 -16.90
CA MET A 94 11.20 9.54 -18.09
C MET A 94 10.79 8.45 -19.09
N ASP A 95 10.47 7.24 -18.62
CA ASP A 95 9.97 6.15 -19.47
C ASP A 95 8.62 6.51 -20.10
N TYR A 96 7.72 7.18 -19.35
CA TYR A 96 6.46 7.69 -19.88
C TYR A 96 6.69 8.72 -21.00
N VAL A 97 7.58 9.70 -20.80
CA VAL A 97 7.91 10.70 -21.82
C VAL A 97 8.56 10.08 -23.06
N ARG A 98 9.24 8.94 -22.92
CA ARG A 98 9.85 8.24 -24.05
C ARG A 98 8.87 7.39 -24.84
N GLY A 99 7.86 6.83 -24.17
CA GLY A 99 6.88 5.91 -24.75
C GLY A 99 5.65 6.59 -25.35
N ASN A 100 5.46 7.87 -25.09
CA ASN A 100 4.29 8.67 -25.47
C ASN A 100 4.70 9.95 -26.22
#